data_AF-A0A0K2YK54-F1
#
_entry.id   AF-A0A0K2YK54-F1
#
_cell.length_a   1.000
_cell.length_b   1.000
_cell.length_c   1.000
_cell.angle_alpha   90.00
_cell.angle_beta   90.00
_cell.angle_gamma   90.00
#
_symmetry.space_group_name_H-M   'P 1'
#
loop_
_entity.id
_entity.type
_entity.pdbx_description
1 polymer ?
#
loop_
_entity_poly.entity_id
_entity_poly.type
_entity_poly.pdbx_seq_one_letter_code
_entity_poly.pdbx_strand_id
1 'polypeptide(L)'
;MIRQLFAATTLAVGVGVALAPVAAAQAHVPLPGFQPASESFVTPLDPDAWRPAPKWIIASPFGTVDIYCASYKSTICYQLDPAGNRHDLTSLNAYIPRLWVLNPVQS
;
A
#
# COMPACT_ATOMS: atom_id res chain seq x y z
N MET A 1 46.00 27.45 -23.47
CA MET A 1 45.44 26.16 -23.05
C MET A 1 44.52 26.41 -21.87
N ILE A 2 43.21 26.21 -22.04
CA ILE A 2 42.17 26.40 -21.02
C ILE A 2 42.08 25.14 -20.16
N ARG A 3 42.01 25.28 -18.83
CA ARG A 3 41.30 24.29 -18.01
C ARG A 3 40.78 24.92 -16.70
N GLN A 4 39.46 24.88 -16.61
CA GLN A 4 38.61 25.48 -15.59
C GLN A 4 38.73 24.70 -14.27
N LEU A 5 38.89 25.41 -13.15
CA LEU A 5 38.79 24.84 -11.80
C LEU A 5 37.30 24.83 -11.41
N PHE A 6 36.71 23.64 -11.36
CA PHE A 6 35.34 23.43 -10.89
C PHE A 6 35.29 23.63 -9.37
N ALA A 7 34.44 24.55 -8.93
CA ALA A 7 34.07 24.76 -7.53
C ALA A 7 33.29 23.54 -7.01
N ALA A 8 33.76 22.95 -5.92
CA ALA A 8 33.05 21.90 -5.19
C ALA A 8 32.16 22.56 -4.13
N THR A 9 30.86 22.63 -4.37
CA THR A 9 29.85 23.00 -3.37
C THR A 9 29.51 21.77 -2.53
N THR A 10 29.92 21.79 -1.27
CA THR A 10 29.54 20.78 -0.26
C THR A 10 28.09 21.00 0.18
N LEU A 11 27.18 20.10 -0.21
CA LEU A 11 25.83 20.06 0.35
C LEU A 11 25.87 19.49 1.77
N ALA A 12 25.62 20.33 2.77
CA ALA A 12 25.35 19.90 4.13
C ALA A 12 23.94 19.30 4.21
N VAL A 13 23.83 17.98 4.41
CA VAL A 13 22.56 17.30 4.66
C VAL A 13 22.24 17.41 6.15
N GLY A 14 21.31 18.30 6.50
CA GLY A 14 20.77 18.40 7.85
C GLY A 14 19.84 17.22 8.16
N VAL A 15 20.16 16.46 9.21
CA VAL A 15 19.28 15.39 9.72
C VAL A 15 18.22 16.03 10.61
N GLY A 16 17.08 16.36 10.03
CA GLY A 16 15.89 16.73 10.79
C GLY A 16 15.21 15.46 11.30
N VAL A 17 15.31 15.18 12.60
CA VAL A 17 14.47 14.15 13.24
C VAL A 17 13.05 14.70 13.32
N ALA A 18 12.25 14.42 12.29
CA ALA A 18 10.82 14.71 12.31
C ALA A 18 10.17 13.77 13.34
N LEU A 19 9.72 14.33 14.46
CA LEU A 19 8.81 13.66 15.38
C LEU A 19 7.48 13.48 14.64
N ALA A 20 7.30 12.32 13.99
CA ALA A 20 6.03 11.97 13.39
C ALA A 20 4.98 11.81 14.51
N PRO A 21 3.81 12.46 14.41
CA PRO A 21 2.73 12.24 15.37
C PRO A 21 2.32 10.76 15.31
N VAL A 22 2.39 10.09 16.46
CA VAL A 22 1.76 8.78 16.66
C VAL A 22 0.25 9.01 16.70
N ALA A 23 -0.38 8.97 15.53
CA ALA A 23 -1.82 8.83 15.44
C ALA A 23 -2.18 7.49 16.08
N ALA A 24 -2.79 7.54 17.27
CA ALA A 24 -3.39 6.37 17.88
C ALA A 24 -4.52 5.91 16.96
N ALA A 25 -4.28 4.83 16.21
CA ALA A 25 -5.29 4.26 15.32
C ALA A 25 -6.49 3.84 16.18
N GLN A 26 -7.62 4.53 16.01
CA GLN A 26 -8.90 4.07 16.54
C GLN A 26 -9.18 2.71 15.90
N ALA A 27 -9.47 1.69 16.71
CA ALA A 27 -9.75 0.35 16.20
C ALA A 27 -10.97 0.42 15.27
N HIS A 28 -10.74 0.25 13.97
CA HIS A 28 -11.80 0.22 12.98
C HIS A 28 -12.62 -1.07 13.14
N VAL A 29 -13.94 -0.94 13.16
CA VAL A 29 -14.86 -2.09 13.17
C VAL A 29 -15.24 -2.39 11.72
N PRO A 30 -14.86 -3.57 11.16
CA PRO A 30 -15.16 -3.90 9.78
C PRO A 30 -16.67 -3.99 9.53
N LEU A 31 -17.07 -3.73 8.28
CA LEU A 31 -18.42 -4.01 7.81
C LEU A 31 -18.81 -5.49 8.07
N PRO A 32 -20.09 -5.79 8.36
CA PRO A 32 -20.54 -7.16 8.57
C PRO A 32 -20.13 -8.11 7.44
N GLY A 33 -19.53 -9.25 7.80
CA GLY A 33 -19.04 -10.25 6.85
C GLY A 33 -17.64 -10.00 6.30
N PHE A 34 -17.03 -8.84 6.58
CA PHE A 34 -15.63 -8.58 6.26
C PHE A 34 -14.72 -8.92 7.43
N GLN A 35 -13.53 -9.43 7.12
CA GLN A 35 -12.48 -9.74 8.09
C GLN A 35 -11.19 -9.00 7.73
N PRO A 36 -10.35 -8.64 8.72
CA PRO A 36 -9.01 -8.12 8.45
C PRO A 36 -8.21 -9.08 7.56
N ALA A 37 -7.58 -8.54 6.53
CA ALA A 37 -6.89 -9.33 5.50
C ALA A 37 -5.49 -8.81 5.15
N SER A 38 -5.03 -7.73 5.78
CA SER A 38 -3.74 -7.08 5.52
C SER A 38 -2.54 -8.03 5.42
N GLU A 39 -2.47 -9.05 6.28
CA GLU A 39 -1.36 -10.02 6.29
C GLU A 39 -1.30 -10.92 5.04
N SER A 40 -2.42 -11.02 4.31
CA SER A 40 -2.53 -11.78 3.07
C SER A 40 -1.98 -11.04 1.85
N PHE A 41 -1.57 -9.77 2.01
CA PHE A 41 -1.10 -8.92 0.92
C PHE A 41 0.38 -8.55 1.05
N VAL A 42 1.01 -8.33 -0.10
CA VAL A 42 2.33 -7.72 -0.26
C VAL A 42 2.27 -6.62 -1.30
N THR A 43 3.21 -5.68 -1.23
CA THR A 43 3.34 -4.64 -2.27
C THR A 43 4.07 -5.18 -3.49
N PRO A 44 3.95 -4.57 -4.68
CA PRO A 44 4.63 -5.01 -5.89
C PRO A 44 6.16 -4.94 -5.82
N LEU A 45 6.69 -4.15 -4.87
CA LEU A 45 8.12 -3.94 -4.64
C LEU A 45 8.69 -4.90 -3.59
N ASP A 46 7.84 -5.70 -2.94
CA ASP A 46 8.30 -6.73 -2.03
C ASP A 46 9.14 -7.77 -2.82
N PRO A 47 10.34 -8.16 -2.34
CA PRO A 47 11.23 -9.07 -3.05
C PRO A 47 10.58 -10.40 -3.46
N ASP A 48 9.54 -10.84 -2.72
CA ASP A 48 8.86 -12.10 -2.95
C ASP A 48 7.47 -11.94 -3.59
N ALA A 49 7.05 -10.71 -3.93
CA ALA A 49 5.72 -10.43 -4.49
C ALA A 49 5.38 -11.31 -5.70
N TRP A 50 6.33 -11.43 -6.62
CA TRP A 50 6.14 -12.10 -7.90
C TRP A 50 6.56 -13.56 -7.90
N ARG A 51 7.08 -14.07 -6.77
CA ARG A 51 7.34 -15.51 -6.62
C ARG A 51 6.02 -16.28 -6.46
N PRO A 52 5.99 -17.59 -6.79
CA PRO A 52 4.91 -18.47 -6.38
C PRO A 52 4.79 -18.44 -4.85
N ALA A 53 3.79 -17.73 -4.34
CA ALA A 53 3.60 -17.45 -2.93
C ALA A 53 2.10 -17.41 -2.61
N PRO A 54 1.69 -17.72 -1.37
CA PRO A 54 0.27 -17.73 -1.00
C PRO A 54 -0.32 -16.32 -0.89
N LYS A 55 0.50 -15.26 -0.95
CA LYS A 55 0.07 -13.87 -0.77
C LYS A 55 -0.41 -13.24 -2.07
N TRP A 56 -1.38 -12.34 -1.92
CA TRP A 56 -1.87 -11.46 -2.98
C TRP A 56 -0.98 -10.22 -3.10
N ILE A 57 -0.94 -9.64 -4.29
CA ILE A 57 -0.20 -8.41 -4.54
C ILE A 57 -1.20 -7.26 -4.56
N ILE A 58 -0.95 -6.18 -3.83
CA ILE A 58 -1.79 -4.98 -3.86
C ILE A 58 -1.00 -3.78 -4.38
N ALA A 59 -1.46 -3.18 -5.47
CA ALA A 59 -1.01 -1.86 -5.90
C ALA A 59 -1.92 -0.80 -5.27
N SER A 60 -1.49 -0.26 -4.13
CA SER A 60 -2.16 0.81 -3.41
C SER A 60 -1.12 1.81 -2.87
N PRO A 61 -1.39 3.13 -2.93
CA PRO A 61 -0.53 4.14 -2.28
C PRO A 61 -0.49 4.01 -0.76
N PHE A 62 -1.43 3.28 -0.15
CA PHE A 62 -1.53 3.09 1.30
C PHE A 62 -0.79 1.83 1.80
N GLY A 63 -0.11 1.11 0.90
CA GLY A 63 0.58 -0.13 1.24
C GLY A 63 -0.41 -1.27 1.54
N THR A 64 -0.12 -2.07 2.58
CA THR A 64 -0.87 -3.30 2.90
C THR A 64 -1.73 -3.20 4.16
N VAL A 65 -1.82 -2.03 4.79
CA VAL A 65 -2.57 -1.83 6.04
C VAL A 65 -4.06 -1.62 5.80
N ASP A 66 -4.88 -1.91 6.81
CA ASP A 66 -6.33 -1.68 6.85
C ASP A 66 -7.08 -2.21 5.63
N ILE A 67 -6.72 -3.43 5.20
CA ILE A 67 -7.41 -4.17 4.14
C ILE A 67 -8.39 -5.15 4.78
N TYR A 68 -9.61 -5.15 4.27
CA TYR A 68 -10.66 -6.03 4.73
C TYR A 68 -11.29 -6.77 3.54
N CYS A 69 -11.49 -8.07 3.70
CA CYS A 69 -12.07 -8.90 2.65
C CYS A 69 -13.24 -9.72 3.17
N ALA A 70 -14.22 -9.95 2.29
CA ALA A 70 -15.28 -10.92 2.47
C ALA A 70 -15.19 -11.95 1.35
N SER A 71 -15.38 -13.22 1.69
CA SER A 71 -15.36 -14.30 0.71
C SER A 71 -16.61 -15.15 0.87
N TYR A 72 -17.41 -15.20 -0.20
CA TYR A 72 -18.54 -16.13 -0.32
C TYR A 72 -18.44 -16.86 -1.66
N LYS A 73 -19.05 -16.31 -2.72
CA LYS A 73 -18.91 -16.82 -4.10
C LYS A 73 -17.76 -16.17 -4.89
N SER A 74 -17.43 -14.94 -4.51
CA SER A 74 -16.28 -14.18 -5.00
C SER A 74 -15.67 -13.48 -3.81
N THR A 75 -14.36 -13.27 -3.85
CA THR A 75 -13.69 -12.40 -2.89
C THR A 75 -13.96 -10.96 -3.29
N ILE A 76 -14.38 -10.14 -2.32
CA ILE A 76 -14.43 -8.69 -2.44
C ILE A 76 -13.61 -8.10 -1.31
N CYS A 77 -12.87 -7.03 -1.59
CA CYS A 77 -12.02 -6.39 -0.62
C CYS A 77 -12.14 -4.87 -0.72
N TYR A 78 -11.94 -4.19 0.40
CA TYR A 78 -11.73 -2.75 0.45
C TYR A 78 -10.50 -2.44 1.32
N GLN A 79 -9.96 -1.24 1.17
CA GLN A 79 -8.90 -0.70 1.98
C GLN A 79 -9.32 0.67 2.53
N LEU A 80 -8.92 0.98 3.76
CA LEU A 80 -9.05 2.32 4.29
C LEU A 80 -7.78 3.14 3.99
N ASP A 81 -7.97 4.41 3.65
CA ASP A 81 -6.86 5.35 3.65
C ASP A 81 -6.50 5.81 5.08
N PRO A 82 -5.37 6.53 5.28
CA PRO A 82 -4.99 7.01 6.61
C PRO A 82 -5.99 7.97 7.28
N ALA A 83 -6.93 8.55 6.52
CA ALA A 83 -8.01 9.37 7.06
C ALA A 83 -9.27 8.53 7.40
N GLY A 84 -9.23 7.22 7.16
CA GLY A 84 -10.33 6.28 7.40
C GLY A 84 -11.35 6.20 6.27
N ASN A 85 -11.10 6.80 5.11
CA ASN A 85 -12.04 6.69 3.99
C ASN A 85 -11.86 5.33 3.30
N ARG A 86 -12.99 4.71 2.95
CA ARG A 86 -13.02 3.42 2.26
C ARG A 86 -12.75 3.57 0.77
N HIS A 87 -11.94 2.66 0.25
CA HIS A 87 -11.68 2.49 -1.18
C HIS A 87 -11.84 1.03 -1.54
N ASP A 88 -12.70 0.72 -2.51
CA ASP A 88 -12.85 -0.66 -2.96
C ASP A 88 -11.61 -1.13 -3.72
N LEU A 89 -11.30 -2.42 -3.64
CA LEU A 89 -10.20 -3.02 -4.38
C LEU A 89 -10.74 -3.77 -5.59
N THR A 90 -10.14 -3.50 -6.75
CA THR A 90 -10.45 -4.21 -7.98
C THR A 90 -9.45 -5.34 -8.17
N SER A 91 -9.96 -6.58 -8.33
CA SER A 91 -9.11 -7.71 -8.70
C SER A 91 -8.80 -7.67 -10.19
N LEU A 92 -7.52 -7.68 -10.54
CA LEU A 92 -7.04 -7.83 -11.91
C LEU A 92 -6.54 -9.26 -12.19
N ASN A 93 -6.95 -10.23 -11.36
CA ASN A 93 -6.48 -11.62 -11.43
C ASN A 93 -6.70 -12.28 -12.80
N ALA A 94 -7.67 -11.81 -13.60
CA ALA A 94 -7.89 -12.28 -14.97
C ALA A 94 -6.76 -11.91 -15.94
N TYR A 95 -5.97 -10.87 -15.63
CA TYR A 95 -4.90 -10.36 -16.49
C TYR A 95 -3.52 -10.54 -15.84
N ILE A 96 -3.42 -10.26 -14.54
CA ILE A 96 -2.19 -10.39 -13.76
C ILE A 96 -2.53 -11.23 -12.53
N PRO A 97 -2.01 -12.48 -12.44
CA PRO A 97 -2.33 -13.36 -11.34
C PRO A 97 -2.04 -12.71 -10.00
N ARG A 98 -3.04 -12.80 -9.11
CA ARG A 98 -2.99 -12.33 -7.72
C ARG A 98 -2.92 -10.81 -7.52
N LEU A 99 -3.10 -10.00 -8.56
CA LEU A 99 -3.06 -8.55 -8.42
C LEU A 99 -4.41 -7.96 -8.02
N TRP A 100 -4.38 -7.12 -7.01
CA TRP A 100 -5.44 -6.20 -6.61
C TRP A 100 -4.94 -4.77 -6.77
N VAL A 101 -5.84 -3.87 -7.16
CA VAL A 101 -5.53 -2.45 -7.31
C VAL A 101 -6.57 -1.63 -6.54
N LEU A 102 -6.12 -0.52 -5.94
CA LEU A 102 -7.03 0.44 -5.33
C LEU A 102 -7.94 1.04 -6.43
N ASN A 103 -9.25 1.03 -6.22
CA ASN A 103 -10.18 1.75 -7.08
C ASN A 103 -10.30 3.21 -6.60
N PRO A 104 -9.85 4.20 -7.38
CA PRO A 104 -9.92 5.61 -6.98
C PRO A 104 -11.34 6.19 -7.10
N VAL A 105 -12.25 5.50 -7.76
CA VAL A 105 -13.65 5.93 -7.91
C VAL A 105 -14.47 5.25 -6.83
N GLN A 106 -14.79 6.00 -5.77
CA GLN A 106 -15.71 5.55 -4.74
C GLN A 106 -17.12 5.47 -5.36
N SER A 107 -17.74 4.29 -5.34
CA SER A 107 -19.13 4.06 -5.78
C SER A 107 -20.11 4.27 -4.65
#